data_AF-A0A424JBM1-F1
#
_entry.id   AF-A0A424JBM1-F1
#
_cell.length_a   1.000
_cell.length_b   1.000
_cell.length_c   1.000
_cell.angle_alpha   90.00
_cell.angle_beta   90.00
_cell.angle_gamma   90.00
#
_symmetry.space_group_name_H-M   'P 1'
#
loop_
_entity.id
_entity.type
_entity.pdbx_description
1 polymer ?
#
loop_
_entity_poly.entity_id
_entity_poly.type
_entity_poly.pdbx_seq_one_letter_code
_entity_poly.pdbx_strand_id
1 'polypeptide(L)'
;MSNALAVIRKPGWGLTLLVTLLLTCVVHAQDNSENIYFDLPPGFEEGFEDGDESFFIQEWVPKGETVNDWSQMLTLTVQDVANLNPVEFFNHMADGWEEACPEYGGMLLHEGRENNYPVAVWFLRCPNNPMTNKPEFTYVKGISGNESFYTVQLAYALQADEVDDSIVNQSMVFLKQVTVCDDSRPQTHACH
;
A
#
# COMPACT_ATOMS: atom_id res chain seq x y z
N MET A 1 -6.82 40.80 80.65
CA MET A 1 -5.96 40.02 81.57
C MET A 1 -6.80 38.84 82.09
N SER A 2 -6.20 37.63 82.10
CA SER A 2 -6.72 36.32 82.59
C SER A 2 -7.90 35.68 81.84
N ASN A 3 -7.67 34.60 81.07
CA ASN A 3 -7.55 33.16 81.44
C ASN A 3 -8.94 32.48 81.52
N ALA A 4 -9.23 31.29 81.01
CA ALA A 4 -8.47 30.28 80.25
C ALA A 4 -9.46 29.21 79.72
N LEU A 5 -8.97 28.40 78.76
CA LEU A 5 -9.27 26.98 78.52
C LEU A 5 -10.70 26.56 78.12
N ALA A 6 -10.89 26.38 76.80
CA ALA A 6 -11.82 25.38 76.26
C ALA A 6 -11.04 24.10 75.94
N VAL A 7 -11.46 23.00 76.58
CA VAL A 7 -11.08 21.62 76.24
C VAL A 7 -12.11 21.08 75.24
N ILE A 8 -11.75 19.97 74.56
CA ILE A 8 -12.58 19.03 73.77
C ILE A 8 -12.53 19.38 72.26
N ARG A 9 -12.03 18.58 71.30
CA ARG A 9 -12.02 17.10 71.09
C ARG A 9 -10.97 16.75 69.99
N LYS A 10 -10.16 15.70 70.17
CA LYS A 10 -9.59 14.89 69.05
C LYS A 10 -10.66 13.84 68.66
N PRO A 11 -10.79 13.33 67.42
CA PRO A 11 -9.76 12.58 66.67
C PRO A 11 -9.81 12.86 65.14
N GLY A 12 -8.95 12.35 64.26
CA GLY A 12 -7.93 11.32 64.35
C GLY A 12 -7.01 11.42 63.12
N TRP A 13 -5.86 10.77 63.24
CA TRP A 13 -4.96 10.53 62.13
C TRP A 13 -5.63 9.64 61.08
N GLY A 14 -5.63 10.10 59.83
CA GLY A 14 -5.75 9.26 58.65
C GLY A 14 -4.72 9.74 57.65
N LEU A 15 -3.68 8.94 57.43
CA LEU A 15 -2.68 9.16 56.37
C LEU A 15 -3.40 9.33 55.03
N THR A 16 -3.17 10.47 54.37
CA THR A 16 -3.56 10.65 52.97
C THR A 16 -2.60 9.82 52.11
N LEU A 17 -3.02 8.63 51.68
CA LEU A 17 -2.28 7.80 50.73
C LEU A 17 -2.41 8.45 49.33
N LEU A 18 -1.39 9.16 48.89
CA LEU A 18 -1.27 9.62 47.49
C LEU A 18 -0.95 8.40 46.62
N VAL A 19 -1.98 7.80 46.04
CA VAL A 19 -1.82 6.79 44.98
C VAL A 19 -1.48 7.53 43.69
N THR A 20 -0.19 7.62 43.37
CA THR A 20 0.28 8.02 42.04
C THR A 20 -0.05 6.90 41.06
N LEU A 21 -1.13 7.08 40.31
CA LEU A 21 -1.50 6.22 39.19
C LEU A 21 -0.49 6.46 38.06
N LEU A 22 0.53 5.61 37.95
CA LEU A 22 1.42 5.58 36.79
C LEU A 22 0.59 5.04 35.60
N LEU A 23 0.05 5.93 34.78
CA LEU A 23 -0.43 5.56 33.45
C LEU A 23 0.77 5.11 32.63
N THR A 24 0.98 3.80 32.53
CA THR A 24 1.82 3.23 31.47
C THR A 24 1.05 3.37 30.16
N CYS A 25 1.38 4.39 29.36
CA CYS A 25 0.98 4.39 27.96
C CYS A 25 1.71 3.23 27.29
N VAL A 26 1.00 2.15 27.00
CA VAL A 26 1.48 1.15 26.05
C VAL A 26 1.31 1.79 24.69
N VAL A 27 2.40 2.31 24.13
CA VAL A 27 2.45 2.67 22.71
C VAL A 27 2.59 1.35 21.98
N HIS A 28 1.49 0.85 21.40
CA HIS A 28 1.58 -0.21 20.41
C HIS A 28 2.12 0.45 19.13
N ALA A 29 3.40 0.26 18.83
CA ALA A 29 3.87 0.38 17.46
C ALA A 29 3.19 -0.76 16.69
N GLN A 30 2.36 -0.42 15.72
CA GLN A 30 1.81 -1.40 14.78
C GLN A 30 2.93 -1.71 13.80
N ASP A 31 3.78 -2.66 14.18
CA ASP A 31 4.86 -3.14 13.31
C ASP A 31 4.20 -3.99 12.24
N ASN A 32 4.25 -3.54 10.98
CA ASN A 32 3.61 -4.26 9.87
C ASN A 32 4.37 -5.58 9.69
N SER A 33 3.68 -6.70 9.85
CA SER A 33 4.29 -8.03 9.74
C SER A 33 4.24 -8.60 8.33
N GLU A 34 3.45 -7.97 7.46
CA GLU A 34 3.30 -8.33 6.06
C GLU A 34 4.41 -7.70 5.20
N ASN A 35 5.03 -8.51 4.35
CA ASN A 35 6.12 -8.12 3.48
C ASN A 35 5.75 -8.42 2.02
N ILE A 36 6.06 -7.49 1.12
CA ILE A 36 5.92 -7.69 -0.32
C ILE A 36 7.26 -8.02 -0.96
N TYR A 37 7.28 -9.01 -1.85
CA TYR A 37 8.47 -9.47 -2.56
C TYR A 37 8.22 -9.54 -4.06
N PHE A 38 9.19 -9.05 -4.83
CA PHE A 38 9.31 -9.23 -6.27
C PHE A 38 10.75 -8.93 -6.71
N ASP A 39 11.20 -9.61 -7.77
CA ASP A 39 12.46 -9.26 -8.41
C ASP A 39 12.23 -8.13 -9.43
N LEU A 40 12.99 -7.05 -9.32
CA LEU A 40 12.95 -5.97 -10.31
C LEU A 40 13.37 -6.49 -11.68
N PRO A 41 12.65 -6.14 -12.76
CA PRO A 41 13.08 -6.47 -14.11
C PRO A 41 14.49 -5.92 -14.40
N PRO A 42 15.34 -6.66 -15.14
CA PRO A 42 16.69 -6.21 -15.42
C PRO A 42 16.70 -4.85 -16.14
N GLY A 43 17.59 -3.96 -15.68
CA GLY A 43 17.77 -2.65 -16.32
C GLY A 43 16.91 -1.52 -15.74
N PHE A 44 16.07 -1.81 -14.75
CA PHE A 44 15.41 -0.77 -13.94
C PHE A 44 16.33 -0.22 -12.85
N GLU A 45 16.15 1.05 -12.50
CA GLU A 45 16.73 1.72 -11.35
C GLU A 45 15.68 2.57 -10.64
N GLU A 46 15.88 2.82 -9.35
CA GLU A 46 14.97 3.63 -8.54
C GLU A 46 14.96 5.09 -9.04
N GLY A 47 13.76 5.62 -9.27
CA GLY A 47 13.55 6.98 -9.76
C GLY A 47 12.88 7.90 -8.74
N PHE A 48 12.04 7.34 -7.86
CA PHE A 48 11.30 8.10 -6.85
C PHE A 48 10.89 7.20 -5.68
N GLU A 49 10.87 7.78 -4.48
CA GLU A 49 10.35 7.18 -3.26
C GLU A 49 9.73 8.29 -2.41
N ASP A 50 8.54 8.05 -1.87
CA ASP A 50 7.90 8.93 -0.90
C ASP A 50 6.93 8.12 -0.03
N GLY A 51 6.61 8.66 1.15
CA GLY A 51 5.60 8.05 2.01
C GLY A 51 5.87 8.12 3.51
N ASP A 52 4.92 7.55 4.24
CA ASP A 52 4.92 7.34 5.68
C ASP A 52 4.22 6.02 6.03
N GLU A 53 3.84 5.84 7.30
CA GLU A 53 3.18 4.63 7.79
C GLU A 53 1.82 4.37 7.12
N SER A 54 1.13 5.41 6.62
CA SER A 54 -0.21 5.30 6.04
C SER A 54 -0.19 5.02 4.54
N PHE A 55 0.84 5.50 3.85
CA PHE A 55 0.99 5.42 2.41
C PHE A 55 2.47 5.40 2.04
N PHE A 56 2.88 4.43 1.24
CA PHE A 56 4.22 4.35 0.68
C PHE A 56 4.14 4.17 -0.83
N ILE A 57 5.00 4.87 -1.56
CA ILE A 57 5.17 4.73 -3.00
C ILE A 57 6.65 4.64 -3.35
N GLN A 58 6.96 3.72 -4.26
CA GLN A 58 8.30 3.61 -4.85
C GLN A 58 8.16 3.34 -6.34
N GLU A 59 8.97 4.05 -7.12
CA GLU A 59 8.93 4.00 -8.58
C GLU A 59 10.31 3.66 -9.13
N TRP A 60 10.32 2.78 -10.12
CA TRP A 60 11.50 2.39 -10.87
C TRP A 60 11.28 2.63 -12.35
N VAL A 61 12.32 3.10 -13.02
CA VAL A 61 12.35 3.37 -14.46
C VAL A 61 13.57 2.71 -15.10
N PRO A 62 13.59 2.46 -16.41
CA PRO A 62 14.78 2.02 -17.12
C PRO A 62 15.98 2.93 -16.86
N LYS A 63 17.17 2.33 -16.80
CA LYS A 63 18.41 3.01 -16.51
C LYS A 63 18.66 4.19 -17.44
N GLY A 64 18.88 5.37 -16.86
CA GLY A 64 19.09 6.62 -17.59
C GLY A 64 17.81 7.38 -17.96
N GLU A 65 16.64 6.86 -17.60
CA GLU A 65 15.35 7.55 -17.70
C GLU A 65 15.00 8.26 -16.37
N THR A 66 13.87 8.99 -16.34
CA THR A 66 13.38 9.66 -15.12
C THR A 66 11.89 9.43 -14.95
N VAL A 67 11.35 9.62 -13.74
CA VAL A 67 9.90 9.51 -13.49
C VAL A 67 9.06 10.53 -14.27
N ASN A 68 9.67 11.61 -14.79
CA ASN A 68 9.00 12.56 -15.67
C ASN A 68 9.14 12.20 -17.16
N ASP A 69 10.16 11.41 -17.51
CA ASP A 69 10.42 11.00 -18.88
C ASP A 69 10.92 9.55 -18.91
N TRP A 70 9.95 8.65 -19.00
CA TRP A 70 10.12 7.20 -18.99
C TRP A 70 9.43 6.58 -20.21
N SER A 71 9.96 5.42 -20.61
CA SER A 71 9.37 4.50 -21.57
C SER A 71 8.62 3.36 -20.87
N GLN A 72 9.11 2.94 -19.69
CA GLN A 72 8.46 2.00 -18.80
C GLN A 72 8.56 2.48 -17.34
N MET A 73 7.56 2.17 -16.53
CA MET A 73 7.57 2.50 -15.11
C MET A 73 6.98 1.35 -14.31
N LEU A 74 7.69 0.95 -13.27
CA LEU A 74 7.19 0.04 -12.25
C LEU A 74 6.88 0.90 -11.01
N THR A 75 5.67 0.78 -10.49
CA THR A 75 5.25 1.49 -9.28
C THR A 75 4.77 0.48 -8.25
N LEU A 76 5.35 0.53 -7.05
CA LEU A 76 4.82 -0.09 -5.85
C LEU A 76 4.04 0.97 -5.07
N THR A 77 2.83 0.64 -4.64
CA THR A 77 2.11 1.42 -3.65
C THR A 77 1.63 0.51 -2.53
N VAL A 78 1.83 0.96 -1.29
CA VAL A 78 1.34 0.30 -0.08
C VAL A 78 0.45 1.28 0.66
N GLN A 79 -0.79 0.88 0.92
CA GLN A 79 -1.76 1.68 1.67
C GLN A 79 -2.08 0.95 2.97
N ASP A 80 -2.05 1.64 4.11
CA ASP A 80 -2.46 1.11 5.42
C ASP A 80 -3.99 0.96 5.51
N VAL A 81 -4.51 0.09 4.65
CA VAL A 81 -5.93 -0.23 4.51
C VAL A 81 -6.05 -1.74 4.34
N ALA A 82 -6.44 -2.41 5.41
CA ALA A 82 -6.66 -3.85 5.41
C ALA A 82 -7.95 -4.27 4.70
N ASN A 83 -7.95 -5.49 4.14
CA ASN A 83 -9.15 -6.18 3.63
C ASN A 83 -9.92 -5.44 2.52
N LEU A 84 -9.26 -4.52 1.81
CA LEU A 84 -9.86 -3.86 0.65
C LEU A 84 -10.07 -4.88 -0.48
N ASN A 85 -11.27 -4.95 -1.05
CA ASN A 85 -11.54 -5.87 -2.15
C ASN A 85 -10.79 -5.41 -3.42
N PRO A 86 -9.87 -6.22 -3.99
CA PRO A 86 -9.08 -5.80 -5.15
C PRO A 86 -9.93 -5.47 -6.38
N VAL A 87 -11.01 -6.22 -6.63
CA VAL A 87 -11.89 -5.98 -7.78
C VAL A 87 -12.67 -4.68 -7.60
N GLU A 88 -13.21 -4.42 -6.41
CA GLU A 88 -13.92 -3.16 -6.13
C GLU A 88 -12.99 -1.95 -6.20
N PHE A 89 -11.76 -2.06 -5.67
CA PHE A 89 -10.74 -1.03 -5.80
C PHE A 89 -10.48 -0.67 -7.26
N PHE A 90 -10.28 -1.68 -8.10
CA PHE A 90 -10.00 -1.43 -9.51
C PHE A 90 -11.21 -0.98 -10.32
N ASN A 91 -12.43 -1.37 -9.96
CA ASN A 91 -13.64 -0.78 -10.54
C ASN A 91 -13.68 0.74 -10.28
N HIS A 92 -13.41 1.17 -9.05
CA HIS A 92 -13.36 2.60 -8.72
C HIS A 92 -12.23 3.35 -9.42
N MET A 93 -11.06 2.73 -9.55
CA MET A 93 -9.96 3.30 -10.32
C MET A 93 -10.31 3.39 -11.81
N ALA A 94 -10.98 2.37 -12.37
CA ALA A 94 -11.45 2.36 -13.75
C ALA A 94 -12.46 3.48 -14.03
N ASP A 95 -13.41 3.73 -13.11
CA ASP A 95 -14.37 4.83 -13.20
C ASP A 95 -13.63 6.18 -13.34
N GLY A 96 -12.63 6.43 -12.48
CA GLY A 96 -11.82 7.65 -12.54
C GLY A 96 -11.01 7.80 -13.83
N TRP A 97 -10.49 6.69 -14.36
CA TRP A 97 -9.78 6.69 -15.65
C TRP A 97 -10.71 6.92 -16.84
N GLU A 98 -11.90 6.32 -16.83
CA GLU A 98 -12.92 6.54 -17.87
C GLU A 98 -13.34 8.01 -17.94
N GLU A 99 -13.49 8.66 -16.79
CA GLU A 99 -13.80 10.09 -16.70
C GLU A 99 -12.64 10.99 -17.21
N ALA A 100 -11.40 10.63 -16.89
CA ALA A 100 -10.22 11.45 -17.19
C ALA A 100 -9.62 11.22 -18.58
N CYS A 101 -9.88 10.06 -19.20
CA CYS A 101 -9.21 9.63 -20.42
C CYS A 101 -10.19 9.30 -21.56
N PRO A 102 -10.31 10.19 -22.56
CA PRO A 102 -10.99 9.86 -23.80
C PRO A 102 -10.41 8.58 -24.43
N GLU A 103 -11.28 7.67 -24.87
CA GLU A 103 -10.88 6.37 -25.44
C GLU A 103 -10.16 5.43 -24.46
N TYR A 104 -10.46 5.57 -23.16
CA TYR A 104 -10.11 4.61 -22.13
C TYR A 104 -10.44 3.17 -22.54
N GLY A 105 -9.57 2.24 -22.11
CA GLY A 105 -9.86 0.81 -22.13
C GLY A 105 -9.49 0.19 -20.80
N GLY A 106 -10.39 -0.62 -20.24
CA GLY A 106 -10.21 -1.29 -18.95
C GLY A 106 -10.67 -2.73 -19.00
N MET A 107 -9.92 -3.65 -18.38
CA MET A 107 -10.34 -5.04 -18.29
C MET A 107 -9.75 -5.73 -17.05
N LEU A 108 -10.60 -6.44 -16.31
CA LEU A 108 -10.16 -7.44 -15.33
C LEU A 108 -9.54 -8.63 -16.08
N LEU A 109 -8.24 -8.86 -15.86
CA LEU A 109 -7.49 -9.96 -16.46
C LEU A 109 -7.51 -11.22 -15.58
N HIS A 110 -7.49 -11.04 -14.25
CA HIS A 110 -7.47 -12.14 -13.30
C HIS A 110 -8.09 -11.72 -11.97
N GLU A 111 -8.79 -12.66 -11.32
CA GLU A 111 -9.23 -12.58 -9.93
C GLU A 111 -8.95 -13.94 -9.28
N GLY A 112 -8.49 -13.95 -8.03
CA GLY A 112 -8.22 -15.20 -7.35
C GLY A 112 -7.61 -15.02 -5.96
N ARG A 113 -6.83 -16.04 -5.56
CA ARG A 113 -6.05 -16.00 -4.33
C ARG A 113 -4.61 -16.43 -4.59
N GLU A 114 -3.68 -15.75 -3.96
CA GLU A 114 -2.25 -16.09 -3.97
C GLU A 114 -1.70 -15.98 -2.56
N ASN A 115 -0.96 -16.98 -2.08
CA ASN A 115 -0.55 -17.11 -0.68
C ASN A 115 -1.70 -16.86 0.31
N ASN A 116 -2.90 -17.32 -0.06
CA ASN A 116 -4.17 -17.08 0.64
C ASN A 116 -4.59 -15.61 0.80
N TYR A 117 -4.03 -14.66 0.06
CA TYR A 117 -4.55 -13.30 -0.08
C TYR A 117 -5.47 -13.17 -1.29
N PRO A 118 -6.60 -12.45 -1.21
CA PRO A 118 -7.36 -12.04 -2.40
C PRO A 118 -6.49 -11.20 -3.34
N VAL A 119 -6.53 -11.50 -4.62
CA VAL A 119 -5.81 -10.74 -5.66
C VAL A 119 -6.71 -10.43 -6.85
N ALA A 120 -6.41 -9.33 -7.53
CA ALA A 120 -6.91 -9.06 -8.88
C ALA A 120 -5.79 -8.48 -9.74
N VAL A 121 -5.83 -8.75 -11.04
CA VAL A 121 -4.98 -8.11 -12.04
C VAL A 121 -5.84 -7.44 -13.09
N TRP A 122 -5.51 -6.19 -13.37
CA TRP A 122 -6.23 -5.34 -14.30
C TRP A 122 -5.32 -4.83 -15.40
N PHE A 123 -5.94 -4.60 -16.54
CA PHE A 123 -5.39 -3.86 -17.66
C PHE A 123 -6.10 -2.51 -17.78
N LEU A 124 -5.31 -1.46 -18.05
CA LEU A 124 -5.79 -0.13 -18.34
C LEU A 124 -5.06 0.41 -19.57
N ARG A 125 -5.77 1.24 -20.33
CA ARG A 125 -5.25 1.96 -21.47
C ARG A 125 -5.76 3.39 -21.45
N CYS A 126 -4.84 4.33 -21.66
CA CYS A 126 -5.19 5.71 -21.89
C CYS A 126 -4.32 6.31 -23.01
N PRO A 127 -4.86 6.61 -24.21
CA PRO A 127 -4.08 7.18 -25.32
C PRO A 127 -3.42 8.52 -25.02
N ASN A 128 -3.96 9.25 -24.05
CA ASN A 128 -3.42 10.52 -23.60
C ASN A 128 -3.71 10.70 -22.10
N ASN A 129 -2.84 10.16 -21.25
CA ASN A 129 -3.01 10.29 -19.81
C ASN A 129 -2.78 11.76 -19.39
N PRO A 130 -3.78 12.44 -18.80
CA PRO A 130 -3.64 13.84 -18.43
C PRO A 130 -2.61 14.10 -17.32
N MET A 131 -2.25 13.08 -16.54
CA MET A 131 -1.27 13.20 -15.45
C MET A 131 0.17 13.19 -15.97
N THR A 132 0.47 12.31 -16.93
CA THR A 132 1.83 12.11 -17.45
C THR A 132 2.04 12.71 -18.83
N ASN A 133 0.96 13.08 -19.51
CA ASN A 133 0.93 13.54 -20.90
C ASN A 133 1.57 12.54 -21.88
N LYS A 134 1.44 11.23 -21.57
CA LYS A 134 1.93 10.09 -22.37
C LYS A 134 0.75 9.18 -22.76
N PRO A 135 0.86 8.46 -23.90
CA PRO A 135 0.00 7.31 -24.13
C PRO A 135 0.41 6.19 -23.17
N GLU A 136 -0.53 5.62 -22.44
CA GLU A 136 -0.24 4.64 -21.40
C GLU A 136 -0.99 3.33 -21.60
N PHE A 137 -0.23 2.25 -21.44
CA PHE A 137 -0.71 0.88 -21.27
C PHE A 137 -0.21 0.36 -19.95
N THR A 138 -1.13 -0.09 -19.11
CA THR A 138 -0.81 -0.37 -17.71
C THR A 138 -1.40 -1.71 -17.29
N TYR A 139 -0.57 -2.52 -16.66
CA TYR A 139 -0.97 -3.73 -15.97
C TYR A 139 -0.77 -3.53 -14.48
N VAL A 140 -1.79 -3.80 -13.68
CA VAL A 140 -1.73 -3.55 -12.25
C VAL A 140 -2.27 -4.75 -11.49
N LYS A 141 -1.50 -5.22 -10.50
CA LYS A 141 -1.91 -6.25 -9.55
C LYS A 141 -2.23 -5.60 -8.22
N GLY A 142 -3.40 -5.91 -7.69
CA GLY A 142 -3.83 -5.54 -6.34
C GLY A 142 -3.83 -6.79 -5.45
N ILE A 143 -3.28 -6.66 -4.24
CA ILE A 143 -3.23 -7.72 -3.24
C ILE A 143 -3.84 -7.18 -1.95
N SER A 144 -4.91 -7.83 -1.50
CA SER A 144 -5.59 -7.49 -0.25
C SER A 144 -4.90 -8.17 0.92
N GLY A 145 -3.93 -7.48 1.54
CA GLY A 145 -3.30 -7.91 2.77
C GLY A 145 -4.24 -7.80 3.97
N ASN A 146 -3.84 -8.41 5.08
CA ASN A 146 -4.56 -8.30 6.34
C ASN A 146 -4.23 -6.99 7.08
N GLU A 147 -3.14 -6.32 6.71
CA GLU A 147 -2.68 -5.07 7.31
C GLU A 147 -2.70 -3.96 6.27
N SER A 148 -2.25 -4.24 5.04
CA SER A 148 -2.19 -3.24 3.98
C SER A 148 -2.80 -3.70 2.66
N PHE A 149 -3.12 -2.75 1.80
CA PHE A 149 -3.44 -3.00 0.40
C PHE A 149 -2.25 -2.65 -0.47
N TYR A 150 -1.81 -3.62 -1.27
CA TYR A 150 -0.63 -3.49 -2.11
C TYR A 150 -1.04 -3.39 -3.56
N THR A 151 -0.47 -2.45 -4.30
CA THR A 151 -0.53 -2.44 -5.75
C THR A 151 0.85 -2.44 -6.36
N VAL A 152 1.06 -3.30 -7.34
CA VAL A 152 2.23 -3.26 -8.22
C VAL A 152 1.74 -2.99 -9.63
N GLN A 153 2.18 -1.87 -10.18
CA GLN A 153 1.82 -1.38 -11.50
C GLN A 153 3.03 -1.46 -12.43
N LEU A 154 2.81 -1.92 -13.66
CA LEU A 154 3.76 -1.84 -14.76
C LEU A 154 3.12 -1.06 -15.90
N ALA A 155 3.61 0.15 -16.14
CA ALA A 155 3.12 1.07 -17.14
C ALA A 155 4.11 1.22 -18.30
N TYR A 156 3.59 1.38 -19.52
CA TYR A 156 4.33 1.54 -20.76
C TYR A 156 3.89 2.81 -21.47
N ALA A 157 4.83 3.67 -21.84
CA ALA A 157 4.58 4.89 -22.60
C ALA A 157 4.48 4.59 -24.11
N LEU A 158 3.50 3.79 -24.50
CA LEU A 158 3.34 3.23 -25.84
C LEU A 158 1.97 3.54 -26.44
N GLN A 159 1.90 3.62 -27.77
CA GLN A 159 0.64 3.61 -28.51
C GLN A 159 0.09 2.19 -28.67
N ALA A 160 -1.18 2.08 -29.05
CA ALA A 160 -1.88 0.80 -29.12
C ALA A 160 -1.33 -0.19 -30.14
N ASP A 161 -0.81 0.32 -31.25
CA ASP A 161 -0.18 -0.47 -32.30
C ASP A 161 1.25 -0.92 -31.94
N GLU A 162 1.82 -0.38 -30.86
CA GLU A 162 3.14 -0.76 -30.35
C GLU A 162 3.09 -1.87 -29.28
N VAL A 163 1.90 -2.19 -28.77
CA VAL A 163 1.72 -3.27 -27.78
C VAL A 163 1.60 -4.61 -28.49
N ASP A 164 2.54 -5.51 -28.21
CA ASP A 164 2.56 -6.87 -28.75
C ASP A 164 2.41 -7.95 -27.65
N ASP A 165 2.26 -9.20 -28.08
CA ASP A 165 2.12 -10.35 -27.18
C ASP A 165 3.32 -10.52 -26.23
N SER A 166 4.51 -10.04 -26.60
CA SER A 166 5.69 -10.13 -25.73
C SER A 166 5.53 -9.21 -24.53
N ILE A 167 5.07 -7.97 -24.73
CA ILE A 167 4.80 -7.03 -23.64
C ILE A 167 3.72 -7.57 -22.70
N VAL A 168 2.63 -8.12 -23.25
CA VAL A 168 1.56 -8.72 -22.44
C VAL A 168 2.09 -9.88 -21.61
N ASN A 169 2.83 -10.80 -22.24
CA ASN A 169 3.34 -11.98 -21.56
C ASN A 169 4.38 -11.64 -20.49
N GLN A 170 5.29 -10.70 -20.76
CA GLN A 170 6.29 -10.26 -19.79
C GLN A 170 5.64 -9.57 -18.58
N SER A 171 4.67 -8.68 -18.82
CA SER A 171 3.88 -8.07 -17.75
C SER A 171 3.22 -9.11 -16.86
N MET A 172 2.64 -10.15 -17.47
CA MET A 172 1.92 -11.17 -16.73
C MET A 172 2.84 -12.12 -15.96
N VAL A 173 4.00 -12.47 -16.52
CA VAL A 173 5.04 -13.22 -15.80
C VAL A 173 5.55 -12.42 -14.61
N PHE A 174 5.82 -11.13 -14.80
CA PHE A 174 6.27 -10.25 -13.73
C PHE A 174 5.22 -10.11 -12.62
N LEU A 175 3.97 -9.79 -12.93
CA LEU A 175 2.95 -9.62 -11.89
C LEU A 175 2.65 -10.93 -11.15
N LYS A 176 2.82 -12.09 -11.79
CA LYS A 176 2.64 -13.39 -11.13
C LYS A 176 3.70 -13.69 -10.06
N GLN A 177 4.93 -13.17 -10.19
CA GLN A 177 5.96 -13.39 -9.15
C GLN A 177 5.81 -12.47 -7.94
N VAL A 178 5.07 -11.36 -8.06
CA VAL A 178 4.80 -10.45 -6.94
C VAL A 178 4.02 -11.19 -5.87
N THR A 179 4.56 -11.30 -4.66
CA THR A 179 3.90 -12.00 -3.55
C THR A 179 3.90 -11.18 -2.28
N VAL A 180 2.87 -11.35 -1.47
CA VAL A 180 2.81 -10.85 -0.09
C VAL A 180 2.83 -12.06 0.83
N CYS A 181 3.59 -11.97 1.89
CA CYS A 181 3.64 -12.99 2.94
C CYS A 181 3.74 -12.33 4.32
N ASP A 182 3.66 -13.15 5.37
CA ASP A 182 3.65 -12.68 6.74
C ASP A 182 4.33 -13.68 7.68
N ASP A 183 5.45 -13.25 8.27
CA ASP A 183 6.25 -14.04 9.20
C ASP A 183 5.55 -14.32 10.54
N SER A 184 4.55 -13.51 10.92
CA SER A 184 3.70 -13.73 12.09
C SER A 184 2.60 -14.78 11.83
N ARG A 185 2.26 -15.04 10.57
CA ARG A 185 1.23 -16.01 10.13
C ARG A 185 1.76 -17.04 9.10
N PRO A 186 2.88 -17.74 9.37
CA PRO A 186 3.58 -18.56 8.37
C PRO A 186 2.80 -19.81 7.92
N GLN A 187 1.75 -20.21 8.65
CA GLN A 187 0.88 -21.32 8.24
C GLN A 187 -0.14 -20.92 7.16
N THR A 188 -0.47 -19.62 7.08
CA THR A 188 -1.47 -19.10 6.14
C THR A 188 -0.83 -18.27 5.04
N HIS A 189 0.25 -17.55 5.36
CA HIS A 189 0.90 -16.56 4.51
C HIS A 189 2.42 -16.78 4.54
N ALA A 190 2.88 -17.97 4.15
CA ALA A 190 4.28 -18.35 4.27
C ALA A 190 5.19 -17.43 3.44
N CYS A 191 6.32 -17.02 4.04
CA CYS A 191 7.42 -16.37 3.33
C CYS A 191 8.39 -17.43 2.78
N HIS A 192 8.80 -17.27 1.52
CA HIS A 192 9.58 -18.26 0.77
C HIS A 192 10.73 -17.61 0.00
#